data_AF-A0A7V5U272-F1
#
_entry.id   AF-A0A7V5U272-F1
#
_cell.length_a   1.000
_cell.length_b   1.000
_cell.length_c   1.000
_cell.angle_alpha   90.00
_cell.angle_beta   90.00
_cell.angle_gamma   90.00
#
_symmetry.space_group_name_H-M   'P 1'
#
loop_
_entity.id
_entity.type
_entity.pdbx_description
1 polymer ?
#
loop_
_entity_poly.entity_id
_entity_poly.type
_entity_poly.pdbx_seq_one_letter_code
_entity_poly.pdbx_strand_id
1 'polypeptide(L)'
;MRLAVWVLIGWWLGVATVWGSVRGQNVGEQIAAPKYFKPPVSTADHSKFEALKKDFKSPQEVTKACLSCHNKAGEQFKKTLHFTWTWRGKDGRLYGKAHVINNY
;
A
#
# COMPACT_ATOMS: atom_id res chain seq x y z
N MET A 1 -32.88 23.35 38.96
CA MET A 1 -31.96 22.34 38.37
C MET A 1 -32.41 21.75 37.02
N ARG A 2 -33.37 22.35 36.28
CA ARG A 2 -33.89 21.78 35.00
C ARG A 2 -33.30 22.37 33.71
N LEU A 3 -32.37 23.33 33.81
CA LEU A 3 -31.74 23.99 32.65
C LEU A 3 -30.39 23.35 32.22
N ALA A 4 -29.75 22.56 33.08
CA ALA A 4 -28.43 22.00 32.80
C ALA A 4 -28.45 20.74 31.90
N VAL A 5 -29.58 20.04 31.82
CA VAL A 5 -29.69 18.77 31.06
C VAL A 5 -29.80 19.01 29.55
N TRP A 6 -30.42 20.12 29.12
CA TRP A 6 -30.58 20.45 27.70
C TRP A 6 -29.30 20.95 27.03
N VAL A 7 -28.38 21.56 27.81
CA VAL A 7 -27.09 22.06 27.31
C VAL A 7 -26.15 20.90 26.96
N LEU A 8 -26.18 19.79 27.72
CA LEU A 8 -25.32 18.63 27.47
C LEU A 8 -25.81 17.76 26.29
N ILE A 9 -27.13 17.66 26.08
CA ILE A 9 -27.70 16.92 24.94
C ILE A 9 -27.48 17.67 23.62
N GLY A 10 -27.59 19.01 23.63
CA GLY A 10 -27.30 19.84 22.46
C GLY A 10 -25.82 19.79 22.02
N TRP A 11 -24.89 19.65 22.97
CA TRP A 11 -23.47 19.50 22.69
C TRP A 11 -23.12 18.15 22.07
N TRP A 12 -23.82 17.07 22.43
CA TRP A 12 -23.59 15.75 21.84
C TRP A 12 -24.09 15.65 20.39
N LEU A 13 -25.24 16.28 20.08
CA LEU A 13 -25.77 16.33 18.70
C LEU A 13 -24.97 17.28 17.79
N GLY A 14 -24.41 18.37 18.33
CA GLY A 14 -23.57 19.31 17.59
C GLY A 14 -22.18 18.77 17.23
N VAL A 15 -21.56 17.95 18.10
CA VAL A 15 -20.24 17.37 17.82
C VAL A 15 -20.32 16.18 16.84
N ALA A 16 -21.40 15.40 16.87
CA ALA A 16 -21.61 14.27 15.94
C ALA A 16 -21.73 14.73 14.47
N THR A 17 -22.30 15.90 14.20
CA THR A 17 -22.45 16.43 12.83
C THR A 17 -21.13 16.95 12.24
N VAL A 18 -20.24 17.52 13.06
CA VAL A 18 -18.92 17.98 12.61
C VAL A 18 -17.95 16.81 12.39
N TRP A 19 -17.99 15.77 13.24
CA TRP A 19 -17.08 14.62 13.09
C TRP A 19 -17.50 13.63 11.98
N GLY A 20 -18.76 13.68 11.55
CA GLY A 20 -19.26 12.90 10.41
C GLY A 20 -18.72 13.36 9.06
N SER A 21 -18.44 14.66 8.88
CA SER A 21 -18.00 15.21 7.59
C SER A 21 -16.53 14.94 7.24
N VAL A 22 -15.66 14.65 8.22
CA VAL A 22 -14.22 14.47 7.96
C VAL A 22 -13.83 13.01 7.64
N ARG A 23 -14.73 12.04 7.84
CA ARG A 23 -14.50 10.62 7.50
C ARG A 23 -14.80 10.27 6.03
N GLY A 24 -15.24 11.23 5.22
CA GLY A 24 -15.78 11.00 3.88
C GLY A 24 -14.87 11.37 2.70
N GLN A 25 -13.59 11.71 2.92
CA GLN A 25 -12.66 11.88 1.81
C GLN A 25 -12.10 10.52 1.41
N ASN A 26 -12.82 9.87 0.51
CA ASN A 26 -12.33 8.76 -0.31
C ASN A 26 -11.07 9.22 -1.06
N VAL A 27 -9.89 9.05 -0.47
CA VAL A 27 -8.61 9.10 -1.19
C VAL A 27 -8.45 7.78 -1.95
N GLY A 28 -9.42 7.54 -2.82
CA GLY A 28 -9.52 6.42 -3.75
C GLY A 28 -9.91 6.95 -5.12
N GLU A 29 -9.50 8.18 -5.45
CA GLU A 29 -9.42 8.65 -6.83
C GLU A 29 -8.52 7.63 -7.56
N GLN A 30 -9.17 6.68 -8.22
CA GLN A 30 -8.52 5.68 -9.03
C GLN A 30 -7.89 6.41 -10.20
N ILE A 31 -6.62 6.78 -10.06
CA ILE A 31 -5.73 7.04 -11.18
C ILE A 31 -5.86 5.85 -12.12
N ALA A 32 -6.61 6.06 -13.21
CA ALA A 32 -6.93 5.04 -14.18
C ALA A 32 -5.62 4.36 -14.61
N ALA A 33 -5.51 3.06 -14.34
CA ALA A 33 -4.34 2.29 -14.71
C ALA A 33 -4.05 2.48 -16.22
N PRO A 34 -2.76 2.58 -16.63
CA PRO A 34 -2.42 2.78 -18.03
C PRO A 34 -3.07 1.71 -18.91
N LYS A 35 -3.66 2.13 -20.04
CA LYS A 35 -4.47 1.31 -20.97
C LYS A 35 -3.81 0.02 -21.49
N TYR A 36 -2.53 -0.23 -21.20
CA TYR A 36 -1.70 -1.20 -21.92
C TYR A 36 -1.09 -2.33 -21.09
N PHE A 37 -1.33 -2.41 -19.78
CA PHE A 37 -0.92 -3.59 -19.02
C PHE A 37 -2.12 -4.23 -18.31
N LYS A 38 -2.66 -5.28 -18.93
CA LYS A 38 -3.55 -6.21 -18.24
C LYS A 38 -2.67 -7.29 -17.63
N PRO A 39 -2.39 -7.26 -16.30
CA PRO A 39 -1.63 -8.33 -15.68
C PRO A 39 -2.32 -9.68 -15.95
N PRO A 40 -1.55 -10.76 -16.11
CA PRO A 40 -2.14 -12.09 -16.16
C PRO A 40 -3.00 -12.33 -14.92
N VAL A 41 -4.06 -13.11 -15.09
CA VAL A 41 -4.92 -13.46 -13.96
C VAL A 41 -4.07 -14.16 -12.90
N SER A 42 -4.08 -13.61 -11.69
CA SER A 42 -3.37 -14.21 -10.56
C SER A 42 -3.87 -15.62 -10.33
N THR A 43 -2.95 -16.56 -10.06
CA THR A 43 -3.31 -17.94 -9.70
C THR A 43 -3.97 -18.02 -8.32
N ALA A 44 -3.95 -16.93 -7.54
CA ALA A 44 -4.62 -16.79 -6.25
C ALA A 44 -5.48 -15.53 -6.19
N ASP A 45 -6.70 -15.67 -5.67
CA ASP A 45 -7.60 -14.56 -5.38
C ASP A 45 -7.31 -14.00 -3.99
N HIS A 46 -6.51 -12.92 -3.95
CA HIS A 46 -6.03 -12.35 -2.70
C HIS A 46 -7.13 -11.73 -1.83
N SER A 47 -8.31 -11.43 -2.39
CA SER A 47 -9.45 -10.92 -1.62
C SER A 47 -10.02 -11.94 -0.63
N LYS A 48 -9.73 -13.23 -0.84
CA LYS A 48 -10.21 -14.34 -0.01
C LYS A 48 -9.33 -14.63 1.21
N PHE A 49 -8.16 -14.01 1.33
CA PHE A 49 -7.24 -14.28 2.44
C PHE A 49 -7.49 -13.36 3.62
N GLU A 50 -7.88 -13.92 4.77
CA GLU A 50 -8.11 -13.17 6.01
C GLU A 50 -6.88 -12.37 6.46
N ALA A 51 -5.66 -12.88 6.21
CA ALA A 51 -4.40 -12.18 6.52
C ALA A 51 -4.26 -10.82 5.81
N LEU A 52 -5.02 -10.59 4.74
CA LEU A 52 -5.03 -9.34 3.96
C LEU A 52 -6.26 -8.46 4.27
N LYS A 53 -7.21 -8.93 5.08
CA LYS A 53 -8.44 -8.19 5.46
C LYS A 53 -8.21 -7.34 6.70
N LYS A 54 -7.22 -6.45 6.64
CA LYS A 54 -6.93 -5.50 7.71
C LYS A 54 -6.53 -4.14 7.15
N ASP A 55 -6.74 -3.11 7.95
CA ASP A 55 -6.24 -1.77 7.68
C ASP A 55 -4.73 -1.74 7.91
N PHE A 56 -3.96 -1.53 6.85
CA PHE A 56 -2.50 -1.48 6.89
C PHE A 56 -2.03 -0.04 7.10
N LYS A 57 -1.20 0.20 8.11
CA LYS A 57 -0.67 1.54 8.42
C LYS A 57 0.67 1.85 7.76
N SER A 58 1.32 0.84 7.19
CA SER A 58 2.56 1.00 6.46
C SER A 58 2.74 -0.09 5.38
N PRO A 59 3.51 0.18 4.31
CA PRO A 59 3.87 -0.82 3.31
C PRO A 59 4.61 -2.05 3.89
N GLN A 60 5.35 -1.86 4.98
CA GLN A 60 6.07 -2.93 5.66
C GLN A 60 5.10 -3.92 6.31
N GLU A 61 3.95 -3.45 6.82
CA GLU A 61 2.92 -4.34 7.35
C GLU A 61 2.29 -5.20 6.24
N VAL A 62 2.05 -4.63 5.05
CA VAL A 62 1.60 -5.39 3.88
C VAL A 62 2.62 -6.46 3.51
N THR A 63 3.91 -6.08 3.43
CA THR A 63 5.00 -7.00 3.13
C THR A 63 5.07 -8.15 4.15
N LYS A 64 4.91 -7.85 5.45
CA LYS A 64 4.86 -8.87 6.51
C LYS A 64 3.70 -9.84 6.32
N ALA A 65 2.53 -9.36 5.89
CA ALA A 65 1.40 -10.22 5.57
C ALA A 65 1.70 -11.13 4.36
N CYS A 66 2.26 -10.59 3.28
CA CYS A 66 2.66 -11.37 2.10
C CYS A 66 3.67 -12.48 2.46
N LEU A 67 4.66 -12.17 3.31
CA LEU A 67 5.70 -13.10 3.73
C LEU A 67 5.19 -14.22 4.65
N SER A 68 3.96 -14.12 5.20
CA SER A 68 3.36 -15.21 5.97
C SER A 68 3.10 -16.47 5.13
N CYS A 69 2.84 -16.30 3.82
CA CYS A 69 2.70 -17.40 2.86
C CYS A 69 3.92 -17.49 1.91
N HIS A 70 4.47 -16.34 1.49
CA HIS A 70 5.62 -16.26 0.58
C HIS A 70 6.95 -16.10 1.33
N ASN A 71 7.21 -16.98 2.30
CA ASN A 71 8.30 -16.85 3.29
C ASN A 71 9.74 -16.83 2.73
N LYS A 72 9.97 -17.22 1.47
CA LYS A 72 11.27 -17.09 0.78
C LYS A 72 11.31 -16.01 -0.30
N ALA A 73 10.16 -15.45 -0.67
CA ALA A 73 10.08 -14.52 -1.80
C ALA A 73 10.89 -13.26 -1.58
N GLY A 74 10.93 -12.72 -0.34
CA GLY A 74 11.77 -11.58 -0.01
C GLY A 74 13.26 -11.85 -0.28
N GLU A 75 13.77 -13.00 0.14
CA GLU A 75 15.18 -13.38 -0.09
C GLU A 75 15.48 -13.66 -1.57
N GLN A 76 14.52 -14.22 -2.30
CA GLN A 76 14.66 -14.46 -3.72
C GLN A 76 14.64 -13.14 -4.51
N PHE A 77 13.69 -12.25 -4.21
CA PHE A 77 13.53 -10.96 -4.86
C PHE A 77 14.76 -10.06 -4.68
N LYS A 78 15.34 -10.05 -3.46
CA LYS A 78 16.56 -9.28 -3.16
C LYS A 78 17.79 -9.67 -3.99
N LYS A 79 17.79 -10.85 -4.62
CA LYS A 79 18.86 -11.31 -5.53
C LYS A 79 18.65 -10.89 -6.99
N THR A 80 17.51 -10.29 -7.32
CA THR A 80 17.14 -9.94 -8.69
C THR A 80 17.64 -8.54 -9.08
N LEU A 81 17.74 -8.29 -10.38
CA LEU A 81 18.03 -6.96 -10.94
C LEU A 81 17.03 -5.88 -10.51
N HIS A 82 15.79 -6.25 -10.18
CA HIS A 82 14.77 -5.30 -9.74
C HIS A 82 15.01 -4.75 -8.33
N PHE A 83 15.80 -5.47 -7.52
CA PHE A 83 16.20 -5.02 -6.18
C PHE A 83 17.63 -4.48 -6.16
N THR A 84 18.59 -5.21 -6.73
CA THR A 84 20.00 -4.82 -6.68
C THR A 84 20.33 -3.65 -7.59
N TRP A 85 19.59 -3.52 -8.70
CA TRP A 85 19.88 -2.57 -9.79
C TRP A 85 21.30 -2.72 -10.35
N THR A 86 21.90 -3.90 -10.18
CA THR A 86 23.28 -4.22 -10.56
C THR A 86 23.31 -5.49 -11.38
N TRP A 87 23.91 -5.41 -12.56
CA TRP A 87 24.19 -6.54 -13.46
C TRP A 87 25.69 -6.59 -13.78
N ARG A 88 26.29 -7.79 -13.84
CA ARG A 88 27.68 -7.96 -14.29
C ARG A 88 27.70 -8.39 -15.75
N GLY A 89 28.32 -7.59 -16.61
CA GLY A 89 28.48 -7.88 -18.02
C GLY A 89 29.58 -8.91 -18.30
N LYS A 90 29.59 -9.43 -19.52
CA LYS A 90 30.60 -10.40 -20.00
C LYS A 90 32.01 -9.82 -20.06
N ASP A 91 32.11 -8.50 -20.16
CA ASP A 91 33.34 -7.70 -20.10
C ASP A 91 33.84 -7.46 -18.66
N GLY A 92 33.15 -8.00 -17.65
CA GLY A 92 33.50 -7.84 -16.24
C GLY A 92 33.02 -6.52 -15.62
N ARG A 93 32.41 -5.61 -16.38
CA ARG A 93 31.92 -4.33 -15.87
C ARG A 93 30.59 -4.50 -15.14
N LEU A 94 30.34 -3.60 -14.18
CA LEU A 94 29.04 -3.48 -13.53
C LEU A 94 28.16 -2.49 -14.30
N TYR A 95 26.93 -2.92 -14.55
CA TYR A 95 25.87 -2.22 -15.24
C TYR A 95 24.61 -2.18 -14.37
N GLY A 96 23.57 -1.53 -14.87
CA GLY A 96 22.28 -1.37 -14.17
C GLY A 96 22.14 0.03 -13.58
N LYS A 97 20.94 0.33 -13.07
CA LYS A 97 20.58 1.69 -12.63
C LYS A 97 21.51 2.22 -11.52
N ALA A 98 22.14 1.34 -10.75
CA ALA A 98 23.11 1.73 -9.73
C ALA A 98 24.49 2.15 -10.29
N HIS A 99 24.80 1.86 -11.55
CA HIS A 99 26.16 2.00 -12.12
C HIS A 99 26.23 2.81 -13.43
N VAL A 100 25.09 3.09 -14.06
CA VAL A 100 25.04 3.77 -15.36
C VAL A 100 24.61 5.23 -15.18
N ILE A 101 25.39 6.15 -15.75
CA ILE A 101 24.99 7.56 -15.95
C ILE A 101 24.38 7.66 -17.35
N ASN A 102 23.24 8.34 -17.46
CA ASN A 102 22.59 8.63 -18.73
C ASN A 102 22.29 10.14 -18.85
N ASN A 103 21.68 10.53 -19.96
CA ASN A 103 21.32 11.92 -20.29
C ASN A 103 19.79 12.12 -20.36
N TYR A 104 19.03 11.40 -19.53
CA TYR A 104 17.55 11.46 -19.43
C TYR A 104 17.10 11.99 -18.07
#